data_AF-A0A7D9GZU2-F1
#
_entry.id   AF-A0A7D9GZU2-F1
#
_cell.length_a   1.000
_cell.length_b   1.000
_cell.length_c   1.000
_cell.angle_alpha   90.00
_cell.angle_beta   90.00
_cell.angle_gamma   90.00
#
_symmetry.space_group_name_H-M   'P 1'
#
loop_
_entity.id
_entity.type
_entity.pdbx_description
1 polymer ?
#
loop_
_entity_poly.entity_id
_entity_poly.type
_entity_poly.pdbx_seq_one_letter_code
_entity_poly.pdbx_strand_id
1 'polypeptide(L)'
;MISLTLRLYSSIVERKETDMDHFHARSDIPIDCGTFKTLDNGVREETGKMKNESTGNFESYIEHWITLDPLKSTPTNMLPLQVVQDGSLNYALFDILENKQNFEGRFIRLGVWAQGLLWDKKNLEFPISIVRLHLNNKNWDIIISFGRRVPFFKSLASTEVHNGEIVKNFDVIWTCLEAGII
;
A
#
# COMPACT_ATOMS: atom_id res chain seq x y z
N MET A 1 -21.75 5.34 -0.07
CA MET A 1 -20.67 5.05 0.89
C MET A 1 -19.39 4.97 0.07
N ILE A 2 -18.58 6.03 0.05
CA ILE A 2 -17.42 6.12 -0.85
C ILE A 2 -16.27 5.34 -0.19
N SER A 3 -15.95 4.16 -0.73
CA SER A 3 -14.76 3.42 -0.33
C SER A 3 -13.54 4.04 -1.01
N LEU A 4 -12.86 4.97 -0.32
CA LEU A 4 -11.59 5.55 -0.79
C LEU A 4 -10.44 4.57 -0.51
N THR A 5 -10.34 3.53 -1.34
CA THR A 5 -9.19 2.61 -1.33
C THR A 5 -8.04 3.26 -2.10
N LEU A 6 -7.27 4.12 -1.45
CA LEU A 6 -5.97 4.55 -1.99
C LEU A 6 -5.01 3.33 -2.04
N ARG A 7 -4.93 2.66 -3.19
CA ARG A 7 -3.80 1.81 -3.56
C ARG A 7 -2.73 2.72 -4.16
N LEU A 8 -1.67 2.99 -3.39
CA LEU A 8 -0.46 3.64 -3.89
C LEU A 8 0.22 2.70 -4.88
N TYR A 9 -0.04 2.87 -6.18
CA TYR A 9 0.88 2.41 -7.22
C TYR A 9 2.03 3.42 -7.28
N SER A 10 3.18 3.10 -6.69
CA SER A 10 4.40 3.80 -7.02
C SER A 10 4.77 3.43 -8.46
N SER A 11 4.92 4.44 -9.32
CA SER A 11 5.38 4.29 -10.70
C SER A 11 6.89 3.99 -10.81
N ILE A 12 7.49 3.40 -9.78
CA ILE A 12 8.95 3.27 -9.68
C ILE A 12 9.48 2.01 -10.39
N VAL A 13 8.63 1.03 -10.70
CA VAL A 13 9.04 -0.05 -11.60
C VAL A 13 7.85 -0.51 -12.43
N GLU A 14 7.90 -0.28 -13.74
CA GLU A 14 7.24 -1.18 -14.70
C GLU A 14 7.90 -2.56 -14.56
N ARG A 15 7.62 -3.28 -13.47
CA ARG A 15 7.87 -4.72 -13.46
C ARG A 15 6.86 -5.30 -14.42
N LYS A 16 7.37 -5.96 -15.46
CA LYS A 16 6.55 -6.83 -16.30
C LYS A 16 5.73 -7.72 -15.36
N GLU A 17 4.43 -7.83 -15.61
CA GLU A 17 3.51 -8.70 -14.85
C GLU A 17 4.00 -10.16 -14.74
N THR A 18 4.96 -10.54 -15.57
CA THR A 18 5.63 -11.86 -15.59
C THR A 18 6.52 -12.16 -14.38
N ASP A 19 6.88 -11.18 -13.55
CA ASP A 19 7.74 -11.42 -12.36
C ASP A 19 6.95 -11.56 -11.04
N MET A 20 5.62 -11.62 -11.11
CA MET A 20 4.74 -11.90 -9.96
C MET A 20 4.51 -13.41 -9.73
N ASP A 21 5.54 -14.21 -9.96
CA ASP A 21 5.49 -15.62 -9.60
C ASP A 21 5.38 -15.79 -8.08
N HIS A 22 4.22 -16.30 -7.66
CA HIS A 22 3.89 -16.90 -6.37
C HIS A 22 3.29 -16.00 -5.27
N PHE A 23 2.33 -15.14 -5.64
CA PHE A 23 1.20 -14.92 -4.75
C PHE A 23 0.02 -15.73 -5.27
N HIS A 24 -0.16 -16.95 -4.74
CA HIS A 24 -1.39 -17.69 -4.96
C HIS A 24 -2.51 -17.00 -4.19
N ALA A 25 -3.09 -15.95 -4.79
CA ALA A 25 -4.51 -15.72 -4.60
C ALA A 25 -5.19 -17.07 -4.88
N ARG A 26 -6.04 -17.51 -3.96
CA ARG A 26 -6.86 -18.71 -4.10
C ARG A 26 -7.39 -18.78 -5.53
N SER A 27 -7.11 -19.88 -6.25
CA SER A 27 -7.49 -20.03 -7.67
C SER A 27 -9.02 -20.01 -7.88
N ASP A 28 -9.78 -20.19 -6.80
CA ASP A 28 -11.25 -20.06 -6.73
C ASP A 28 -11.73 -18.61 -6.59
N ILE A 29 -10.84 -17.64 -6.32
CA ILE A 29 -11.17 -16.21 -6.33
C ILE A 29 -10.86 -15.69 -7.73
N PRO A 30 -11.87 -15.27 -8.52
CA PRO A 30 -11.63 -14.63 -9.80
C PRO A 30 -10.70 -13.45 -9.61
N ILE A 31 -9.66 -13.36 -10.45
CA ILE A 31 -8.79 -12.19 -10.47
C ILE A 31 -9.67 -11.00 -10.88
N ASP A 32 -9.97 -10.14 -9.92
CA ASP A 32 -10.61 -8.84 -10.16
C ASP A 32 -9.56 -7.91 -10.75
N CYS A 33 -9.45 -7.91 -12.07
CA CYS A 33 -8.64 -6.98 -12.83
C CYS A 33 -9.56 -6.09 -13.67
N GLY A 34 -9.68 -4.83 -13.29
CA GLY A 34 -10.27 -3.81 -14.14
C GLY A 34 -9.36 -3.47 -15.33
N THR A 35 -9.94 -2.82 -16.34
CA THR A 35 -9.20 -2.19 -17.45
C THR A 35 -9.02 -0.71 -17.16
N PHE A 36 -7.80 -0.20 -17.36
CA PHE A 36 -7.48 1.21 -17.14
C PHE A 36 -7.49 2.02 -18.43
N LYS A 37 -7.96 3.27 -18.33
CA LYS A 37 -7.73 4.32 -19.33
C LYS A 37 -7.40 5.65 -18.64
N THR A 38 -6.59 6.49 -19.27
CA THR A 38 -6.31 7.85 -18.79
C THR A 38 -7.26 8.83 -19.47
N LEU A 39 -7.94 9.66 -18.68
CA LEU A 39 -8.83 10.73 -19.15
C LEU A 39 -8.02 12.01 -19.46
N ASP A 40 -8.62 12.93 -20.21
CA ASP A 40 -7.95 14.18 -20.64
C ASP A 40 -7.43 15.05 -19.48
N ASN A 41 -8.07 14.95 -18.30
CA ASN A 41 -7.67 15.67 -17.09
C ASN A 41 -6.61 14.94 -16.25
N GLY A 42 -6.03 13.84 -16.75
CA GLY A 42 -5.01 13.03 -16.07
C GLY A 42 -5.55 12.04 -15.04
N VAL A 43 -6.87 12.00 -14.81
CA VAL A 43 -7.50 10.97 -13.97
C VAL A 43 -7.43 9.62 -14.67
N ARG A 44 -7.07 8.56 -13.93
CA ARG A 44 -7.11 7.18 -14.43
C ARG A 44 -8.45 6.56 -14.08
N GLU A 45 -9.21 6.15 -15.08
CA GLU A 45 -10.45 5.41 -14.89
C GLU A 45 -10.16 3.91 -14.98
N GLU A 46 -10.55 3.17 -13.94
CA GLU A 46 -10.59 1.71 -13.93
C GLU A 46 -12.04 1.26 -14.09
N THR A 47 -12.28 0.33 -15.01
CA THR A 47 -13.61 -0.26 -15.21
C THR A 47 -13.53 -1.78 -15.14
N GLY A 48 -14.49 -2.40 -14.48
CA GLY A 48 -14.49 -3.85 -14.32
C GLY A 48 -15.84 -4.40 -13.90
N LYS A 49 -15.84 -5.67 -13.51
CA LYS A 49 -17.03 -6.36 -12.97
C LYS A 49 -16.64 -7.14 -11.73
N MET A 50 -17.41 -6.97 -10.67
CA MET A 50 -17.22 -7.68 -9.41
C MET A 50 -18.50 -8.41 -9.02
N LYS A 51 -18.36 -9.58 -8.40
CA LYS A 51 -19.50 -10.29 -7.84
C LYS A 51 -20.00 -9.55 -6.61
N ASN A 52 -21.27 -9.17 -6.60
CA ASN A 52 -21.95 -8.67 -5.42
C ASN A 52 -22.28 -9.87 -4.52
N GLU A 53 -21.69 -9.95 -3.33
CA GLU A 53 -21.87 -11.07 -2.41
C GLU A 53 -23.32 -11.21 -1.89
N SER A 54 -24.08 -10.12 -1.85
CA SER A 54 -25.48 -10.15 -1.39
C SER A 54 -26.45 -10.72 -2.43
N THR A 55 -26.17 -10.53 -3.72
CA THR A 55 -27.05 -10.95 -4.82
C THR A 55 -26.49 -12.13 -5.61
N GLY A 56 -25.20 -12.40 -5.50
CA GLY A 56 -24.48 -13.38 -6.32
C GLY A 56 -24.20 -12.92 -7.76
N ASN A 57 -24.71 -11.74 -8.16
CA ASN A 57 -24.59 -11.24 -9.53
C ASN A 57 -23.27 -10.51 -9.77
N PHE A 58 -22.78 -10.54 -11.01
CA PHE A 58 -21.68 -9.69 -11.43
C PHE A 58 -22.19 -8.30 -11.81
N GLU A 59 -21.75 -7.29 -11.08
CA GLU A 59 -22.11 -5.89 -11.27
C GLU A 59 -20.91 -5.13 -11.83
N SER A 60 -21.16 -4.18 -12.73
CA SER A 60 -20.10 -3.36 -13.31
C SER A 60 -19.70 -2.25 -12.33
N TYR A 61 -18.41 -1.97 -12.25
CA TYR A 61 -17.88 -0.85 -11.47
C TYR A 61 -17.06 0.09 -12.34
N ILE A 62 -16.95 1.33 -11.86
CA ILE A 62 -16.06 2.37 -12.39
C ILE A 62 -15.38 3.01 -11.18
N GLU A 63 -14.05 3.03 -11.17
CA GLU A 63 -13.25 3.74 -10.17
C GLU A 63 -12.43 4.83 -10.84
N HIS A 64 -12.43 6.03 -10.25
CA HIS A 64 -11.61 7.16 -10.70
C HIS A 64 -10.44 7.37 -9.76
N TRP A 65 -9.24 7.26 -10.31
CA TRP A 65 -7.97 7.34 -9.60
C TRP A 65 -7.27 8.66 -9.92
N ILE A 66 -7.03 9.45 -8.87
CA ILE A 66 -6.32 10.72 -8.95
C ILE A 66 -4.92 10.52 -8.36
N THR A 67 -3.88 10.79 -9.15
CA THR A 67 -2.50 10.79 -8.64
C THR A 67 -2.29 12.02 -7.77
N LEU A 68 -1.94 11.79 -6.50
CA LEU A 68 -1.66 12.85 -5.54
C LEU A 68 -0.17 13.14 -5.44
N ASP A 69 0.19 14.37 -5.11
CA ASP A 69 1.55 14.78 -4.79
C ASP A 69 1.96 14.12 -3.46
N PRO A 70 2.93 13.18 -3.46
CA PRO A 70 3.33 12.42 -2.28
C PRO A 70 4.16 13.22 -1.28
N LEU A 71 4.58 14.44 -1.63
CA LEU A 71 5.36 15.34 -0.77
C LEU A 71 4.48 16.43 -0.15
N LYS A 72 3.43 16.88 -0.86
CA LYS A 72 2.61 18.03 -0.46
C LYS A 72 1.22 17.67 0.04
N SER A 73 0.67 16.51 -0.35
CA SER A 73 -0.67 16.12 0.07
C SER A 73 -0.72 15.83 1.57
N THR A 74 -1.80 16.24 2.21
CA THR A 74 -2.08 15.98 3.63
C THR A 74 -3.43 15.26 3.78
N PRO A 75 -3.74 14.68 4.94
CA PRO A 75 -5.03 14.04 5.19
C PRO A 75 -6.26 14.93 4.96
N THR A 76 -6.09 16.25 5.10
CA THR A 76 -7.16 17.25 4.95
C THR A 76 -7.05 18.07 3.67
N ASN A 77 -5.95 17.94 2.92
CA ASN A 77 -5.71 18.68 1.68
C ASN A 77 -5.00 17.79 0.65
N MET A 78 -5.78 17.16 -0.21
CA MET A 78 -5.28 16.27 -1.27
C MET A 78 -4.92 17.09 -2.50
N LEU A 79 -3.64 17.16 -2.82
CA LEU A 79 -3.14 17.96 -3.94
C LEU A 79 -2.79 17.03 -5.10
N PRO A 80 -3.36 17.22 -6.30
CA PRO A 80 -2.95 16.45 -7.47
C PRO A 80 -1.47 16.63 -7.78
N LEU A 81 -0.81 15.57 -8.27
CA LEU A 81 0.57 15.63 -8.70
C LEU A 81 0.71 16.60 -9.88
N GLN A 82 1.56 17.62 -9.73
CA GLN A 82 1.97 18.49 -10.83
C GLN A 82 3.29 17.96 -11.43
N VAL A 83 3.46 18.11 -12.75
CA VAL A 83 4.58 17.54 -13.53
C VAL A 83 5.97 17.99 -13.04
N VAL A 84 6.06 19.07 -12.26
CA VAL A 84 7.33 19.57 -11.71
C VAL A 84 7.45 19.18 -10.24
N GLN A 85 8.18 18.09 -9.97
CA GLN A 85 8.66 17.83 -8.62
C GLN A 85 10.05 18.47 -8.46
N ASP A 86 10.07 19.69 -7.92
CA ASP A 86 11.26 20.19 -7.23
C ASP A 86 11.27 19.56 -5.83
N GLY A 87 11.96 18.42 -5.69
CA GLY A 87 12.13 17.76 -4.40
C GLY A 87 12.55 16.31 -4.51
N SER A 88 13.34 15.85 -3.54
CA SER A 88 13.72 14.45 -3.39
C SER A 88 12.58 13.63 -2.80
N LEU A 89 12.10 12.63 -3.53
CA LEU A 89 11.09 11.68 -3.10
C LEU A 89 11.76 10.46 -2.44
N ASN A 90 11.75 10.43 -1.12
CA ASN A 90 12.17 9.25 -0.38
C ASN A 90 11.13 8.14 -0.45
N TYR A 91 11.57 6.91 -0.64
CA TYR A 91 10.69 5.75 -0.64
C TYR A 91 11.33 4.54 0.05
N ALA A 92 10.48 3.63 0.53
CA ALA A 92 10.91 2.33 1.04
C ALA A 92 9.78 1.30 0.92
N LEU A 93 10.13 0.05 0.61
CA LEU A 93 9.25 -1.11 0.52
C LEU A 93 9.80 -2.20 1.43
N PHE A 94 8.97 -2.70 2.34
CA PHE A 94 9.28 -3.79 3.24
C PHE A 94 8.30 -4.93 3.06
N ASP A 95 8.81 -6.15 3.01
CA ASP A 95 8.03 -7.38 3.03
C ASP A 95 8.50 -8.31 4.15
N ILE A 96 7.62 -9.22 4.56
CA ILE A 96 7.99 -10.33 5.45
C ILE A 96 8.55 -11.46 4.61
N LEU A 97 9.88 -11.59 4.59
CA LEU A 97 10.56 -12.71 3.92
C LEU A 97 10.83 -13.89 4.86
N GLU A 98 11.08 -13.61 6.13
CA GLU A 98 11.30 -14.61 7.17
C GLU A 98 9.99 -14.89 7.93
N ASN A 99 9.84 -16.11 8.48
CA ASN A 99 8.66 -16.50 9.25
C ASN A 99 7.31 -16.40 8.50
N LYS A 100 7.31 -16.58 7.17
CA LYS A 100 6.10 -16.52 6.30
C LYS A 100 4.97 -17.47 6.73
N GLN A 101 5.30 -18.53 7.45
CA GLN A 101 4.36 -19.47 8.05
C GLN A 101 3.54 -18.86 9.19
N ASN A 102 4.08 -17.83 9.86
CA ASN A 102 3.43 -17.13 10.97
C ASN A 102 2.83 -15.80 10.52
N PHE A 103 3.54 -15.09 9.65
CA PHE A 103 3.20 -13.73 9.25
C PHE A 103 3.24 -13.54 7.75
N GLU A 104 2.46 -12.58 7.28
CA GLU A 104 2.55 -12.07 5.91
C GLU A 104 2.24 -10.58 5.96
N GLY A 105 2.99 -9.76 5.24
CA GLY A 105 2.82 -8.33 5.35
C GLY A 105 3.66 -7.56 4.37
N ARG A 106 3.20 -6.34 4.12
CA ARG A 106 3.86 -5.35 3.29
C ARG A 106 3.71 -3.98 3.94
N PHE A 107 4.78 -3.21 3.95
CA PHE A 107 4.79 -1.82 4.37
C PHE A 107 5.48 -0.97 3.29
N ILE A 108 4.85 0.12 2.91
CA ILE A 108 5.33 1.03 1.87
C ILE A 108 5.38 2.44 2.45
N ARG A 109 6.50 3.11 2.22
CA ARG A 109 6.70 4.54 2.47
C ARG A 109 6.97 5.24 1.14
N LEU A 110 6.28 6.35 0.90
CA LEU A 110 6.45 7.20 -0.29
C LEU A 110 6.24 8.66 0.11
N GLY A 111 7.32 9.45 0.10
CA GLY A 111 7.29 10.84 0.53
C GLY A 111 6.81 11.00 1.97
N VAL A 112 5.78 11.82 2.17
CA VAL A 112 5.17 12.07 3.49
C VAL A 112 4.06 11.07 3.84
N TRP A 113 3.92 9.99 3.08
CA TRP A 113 2.90 8.96 3.31
C TRP A 113 3.52 7.60 3.56
N ALA A 114 2.88 6.81 4.42
CA ALA A 114 3.18 5.40 4.53
C ALA A 114 1.92 4.58 4.80
N GLN A 115 1.94 3.31 4.40
CA GLN A 115 0.84 2.38 4.66
C GLN A 115 1.38 0.97 4.84
N GLY A 116 0.70 0.19 5.68
CA GLY A 116 1.11 -1.18 5.95
C GLY A 116 -0.07 -2.10 6.21
N LEU A 117 0.16 -3.36 5.92
CA LEU A 117 -0.71 -4.47 6.29
C LEU A 117 0.16 -5.60 6.85
N LEU A 118 -0.34 -6.22 7.91
CA LEU A 118 0.22 -7.41 8.53
C LEU A 118 -0.90 -8.39 8.81
N TRP A 119 -0.75 -9.61 8.33
CA TRP A 119 -1.54 -10.77 8.67
C TRP A 119 -0.76 -11.66 9.64
N ASP A 120 -1.25 -11.75 10.88
CA ASP A 120 -0.85 -12.72 11.88
C ASP A 120 -1.70 -13.99 11.70
N LYS A 121 -1.11 -15.02 11.08
CA LYS A 121 -1.79 -16.27 10.70
C LYS A 121 -2.21 -17.10 11.91
N LYS A 122 -1.65 -16.81 13.09
CA LYS A 122 -1.94 -17.52 14.35
C LYS A 122 -3.00 -16.82 15.20
N ASN A 123 -3.18 -15.51 15.04
CA ASN A 123 -4.18 -14.75 15.77
C ASN A 123 -5.56 -14.87 15.10
N LEU A 124 -6.44 -15.72 15.67
CA LEU A 124 -7.77 -15.96 15.12
C LEU A 124 -8.79 -14.85 15.41
N GLU A 125 -8.52 -13.99 16.41
CA GLU A 125 -9.45 -12.94 16.84
C GLU A 125 -9.24 -11.63 16.06
N PHE A 126 -7.97 -11.22 15.92
CA PHE A 126 -7.56 -10.03 15.18
C PHE A 126 -6.37 -10.34 14.26
N PRO A 127 -6.59 -11.15 13.20
CA PRO A 127 -5.52 -11.61 12.31
C PRO A 127 -4.89 -10.48 11.52
N ILE A 128 -5.66 -9.43 11.20
CA ILE A 128 -5.21 -8.34 10.34
C ILE A 128 -4.89 -7.11 11.18
N SER A 129 -3.74 -6.51 10.91
CA SER A 129 -3.40 -5.15 11.35
C SER A 129 -3.05 -4.30 10.15
N ILE A 130 -3.61 -3.09 10.08
CA ILE A 130 -3.37 -2.13 9.01
C ILE A 130 -3.05 -0.76 9.59
N VAL A 131 -2.28 0.01 8.85
CA VAL A 131 -2.03 1.41 9.15
C VAL A 131 -2.01 2.26 7.88
N ARG A 132 -2.43 3.52 8.02
CA ARG A 132 -2.02 4.62 7.15
C ARG A 132 -1.41 5.70 8.02
N LEU A 133 -0.21 6.14 7.65
CA LEU A 133 0.56 7.15 8.34
C LEU A 133 0.78 8.35 7.44
N HIS A 134 0.88 9.52 8.06
CA HIS A 134 1.30 10.77 7.41
C HIS A 134 2.44 11.40 8.22
N LEU A 135 3.46 11.91 7.53
CA LEU A 135 4.59 12.59 8.15
C LEU A 135 4.24 14.07 8.37
N ASN A 136 4.15 14.45 9.64
CA ASN A 136 3.84 15.80 10.07
C ASN A 136 4.92 16.28 11.06
N ASN A 137 5.63 17.35 10.70
CA ASN A 137 6.69 17.94 11.54
C ASN A 137 7.69 16.90 12.11
N LYS A 138 8.16 15.98 11.24
CA LYS A 138 9.07 14.85 11.57
C LYS A 138 8.46 13.72 12.39
N ASN A 139 7.16 13.76 12.69
CA ASN A 139 6.46 12.69 13.38
C ASN A 139 5.51 11.96 12.43
N TRP A 140 5.50 10.62 12.49
CA TRP A 140 4.54 9.80 11.76
C TRP A 140 3.23 9.68 12.56
N ASP A 141 2.21 10.42 12.12
CA ASP A 141 0.88 10.42 12.70
C ASP A 141 0.04 9.30 12.11
N ILE A 142 -0.78 8.65 12.95
CA ILE A 142 -1.73 7.62 12.49
C ILE A 142 -2.97 8.30 11.96
N ILE A 143 -3.27 8.04 10.68
CA ILE A 143 -4.48 8.52 10.01
C ILE A 143 -5.56 7.45 10.00
N ILE A 144 -5.16 6.20 9.76
CA ILE A 144 -6.02 5.02 9.80
C ILE A 144 -5.27 3.94 10.55
N SER A 145 -5.98 3.22 11.43
CA SER A 145 -5.44 2.05 12.10
C SER A 145 -6.51 1.03 12.39
N PHE A 146 -6.16 -0.24 12.29
CA PHE A 146 -6.97 -1.35 12.74
C PHE A 146 -6.06 -2.51 13.17
N GLY A 147 -6.51 -3.32 14.12
CA GLY A 147 -5.77 -4.46 14.65
C GLY A 147 -4.81 -4.13 15.79
N ARG A 148 -4.23 -5.17 16.39
CA ARG A 148 -3.42 -5.06 17.62
C ARG A 148 -1.96 -4.68 17.36
N ARG A 149 -1.46 -4.89 16.14
CA ARG A 149 -0.04 -4.75 15.78
C ARG A 149 0.31 -3.38 15.17
N VAL A 150 -0.59 -2.40 15.28
CA VAL A 150 -0.45 -1.04 14.72
C VAL A 150 0.83 -0.30 15.16
N PRO A 151 1.24 -0.33 16.44
CA PRO A 151 2.45 0.38 16.88
C PRO A 151 3.73 -0.03 16.13
N PHE A 152 3.76 -1.22 15.52
CA PHE A 152 4.95 -1.73 14.81
C PHE A 152 5.22 -1.03 13.49
N PHE A 153 4.18 -0.48 12.85
CA PHE A 153 4.38 0.22 11.59
C PHE A 153 5.01 1.60 11.77
N LYS A 154 4.85 2.23 12.94
CA LYS A 154 5.48 3.53 13.21
C LYS A 154 6.99 3.45 13.23
N SER A 155 7.57 2.38 13.78
CA SER A 155 9.03 2.23 13.76
C SER A 155 9.54 2.03 12.35
N LEU A 156 8.87 1.22 11.52
CA LEU A 156 9.25 1.03 10.10
C LEU A 156 9.23 2.35 9.33
N ALA A 157 8.23 3.20 9.59
CA ALA A 157 8.13 4.52 8.95
C ALA A 157 9.31 5.43 9.28
N SER A 158 9.79 5.36 10.53
CA SER A 158 10.88 6.19 11.05
C SER A 158 12.28 5.64 10.76
N THR A 159 12.44 4.38 10.37
CA THR A 159 13.75 3.79 10.09
C THR A 159 14.29 4.29 8.74
N GLU A 160 15.53 4.78 8.74
CA GLU A 160 16.31 4.91 7.51
C GLU A 160 16.91 3.54 7.18
N VAL A 161 16.63 3.04 5.98
CA VAL A 161 17.03 1.69 5.58
C VAL A 161 17.59 1.64 4.16
N HIS A 162 18.36 0.60 3.90
CA HIS A 162 18.88 0.26 2.58
C HIS A 162 18.32 -1.08 2.06
N ASN A 163 18.48 -1.33 0.75
CA ASN A 163 18.06 -2.59 0.13
C ASN A 163 18.70 -3.80 0.83
N GLY A 164 17.88 -4.79 1.16
CA GLY A 164 18.27 -6.02 1.86
C GLY A 164 18.33 -5.90 3.38
N GLU A 165 18.12 -4.71 3.96
CA GLU A 165 18.19 -4.52 5.40
C GLU A 165 17.05 -5.23 6.14
N ILE A 166 17.39 -5.82 7.28
CA ILE A 166 16.44 -6.54 8.13
C ILE A 166 16.07 -5.67 9.34
N VAL A 167 14.79 -5.36 9.47
CA VAL A 167 14.24 -4.64 10.62
C VAL A 167 13.42 -5.61 11.45
N LYS A 168 13.93 -5.92 12.66
CA LYS A 168 13.25 -6.81 13.60
C LYS A 168 12.39 -6.01 14.57
N ASN A 169 11.11 -6.32 14.58
CA ASN A 169 10.10 -5.73 15.43
C ASN A 169 9.40 -6.82 16.24
N PHE A 170 9.85 -7.04 17.47
CA PHE A 170 9.41 -8.16 18.31
C PHE A 170 9.64 -9.52 17.64
N ASP A 171 8.54 -10.22 17.32
CA ASP A 171 8.47 -11.51 16.66
C ASP A 171 8.32 -11.40 15.13
N VAL A 172 8.16 -10.18 14.60
CA VAL A 172 8.02 -9.91 13.16
C VAL A 172 9.36 -9.42 12.60
N ILE A 173 9.78 -10.03 11.49
CA ILE A 173 11.03 -9.71 10.81
C ILE A 173 10.68 -9.16 9.44
N TRP A 174 11.00 -7.89 9.21
CA TRP A 174 10.77 -7.20 7.95
C TRP A 174 12.07 -7.11 7.17
N THR A 175 12.01 -7.31 5.86
CA THR A 175 13.13 -7.09 4.95
C THR A 175 12.79 -5.91 4.05
N CYS A 176 13.66 -4.91 4.05
CA CYS A 176 13.59 -3.82 3.08
C CYS A 176 13.97 -4.35 1.70
N LEU A 177 13.01 -4.44 0.79
CA LEU A 177 13.24 -4.89 -0.58
C LEU A 177 13.78 -3.78 -1.46
N GLU A 178 13.34 -2.56 -1.21
CA GLU A 178 13.67 -1.39 -2.03
C GLU A 178 13.62 -0.13 -1.18
N ALA A 179 14.64 0.72 -1.26
CA ALA A 179 14.70 2.03 -0.64
C ALA A 179 15.59 2.95 -1.46
N GLY A 180 15.22 4.21 -1.52
CA GLY A 180 15.96 5.19 -2.30
C GLY A 180 15.36 6.58 -2.25
N ILE A 181 15.95 7.43 -3.09
CA ILE A 181 15.55 8.82 -3.32
C ILE A 181 15.46 9.01 -4.83
N ILE A 182 14.34 9.54 -5.30
CA ILE A 182 14.11 9.89 -6.72
C ILE A 182 13.87 11.39 -6.84
#